data_AF-A0A835NI67-F1
#
_entry.id   AF-A0A835NI67-F1
#
_cell.length_a   1.000
_cell.length_b   1.000
_cell.length_c   1.000
_cell.angle_alpha   90.00
_cell.angle_beta   90.00
_cell.angle_gamma   90.00
#
_symmetry.space_group_name_H-M   'P 1'
#
loop_
_entity.id
_entity.type
_entity.pdbx_description
1 polymer ?
#
loop_
_entity_poly.entity_id
_entity_poly.type
_entity_poly.pdbx_seq_one_letter_code
_entity_poly.pdbx_strand_id
1 'polypeptide(L)'
;MLDTLEMCSQEKEFRSILFALCYFHAVVAERRKFGPQGWNRPYPFSTGDLTISVSVLHNYLQASSKVPYDDLRYLVGEIMYGGHITDDWDRRLCRTYLEEFIKPEMLEGELCLAPGFPLPGNMDYNGYHQYIDDALPPESPYLYGLHPNAEIGFLTQRSERLLRTVLELQPRDSSTGQGALGTREEMVRVLRGSGDPGGDAPLVQNAKFSLKFNFI
;
A
#
# COMPACT_ATOMS: atom_id res chain seq x y z
N MET A 1 6.22 6.42 -15.18
CA MET A 1 7.15 5.28 -15.03
C MET A 1 7.09 4.35 -16.26
N LEU A 2 6.19 4.61 -17.22
CA LEU A 2 6.18 3.99 -18.55
C LEU A 2 7.53 4.02 -19.30
N ASP A 3 8.24 5.16 -19.34
CA ASP A 3 9.51 5.26 -20.09
C ASP A 3 10.62 4.34 -19.53
N THR A 4 10.52 3.94 -18.26
CA THR A 4 11.47 3.00 -17.63
C THR A 4 11.23 1.54 -18.00
N LEU A 5 10.07 1.17 -18.55
CA LEU A 5 9.75 -0.23 -18.89
C LEU A 5 10.46 -0.72 -20.17
N GLU A 6 10.98 0.19 -20.98
CA GLU A 6 11.57 -0.10 -22.31
C GLU A 6 13.10 0.08 -22.38
N MET A 7 13.78 0.48 -21.30
CA MET A 7 15.20 0.93 -21.36
C MET A 7 16.22 0.07 -20.60
N CYS A 8 15.88 -1.15 -20.16
CA CYS A 8 16.81 -1.99 -19.40
C CYS A 8 17.29 -3.22 -20.20
N SER A 9 18.60 -3.49 -20.16
CA SER A 9 19.22 -4.69 -20.77
C SER A 9 18.80 -5.99 -20.10
N GLN A 10 18.31 -5.92 -18.86
CA GLN A 10 17.77 -7.01 -18.03
C GLN A 10 16.27 -6.79 -17.78
N GLU A 11 15.50 -6.76 -18.87
CA GLU A 11 14.07 -6.42 -18.85
C GLU A 11 13.25 -7.38 -17.97
N LYS A 12 13.59 -8.67 -17.96
CA LYS A 12 12.89 -9.69 -17.16
C LYS A 12 13.09 -9.44 -15.66
N GLU A 13 14.32 -9.23 -15.23
CA GLU A 13 14.70 -8.98 -13.85
C GLU A 13 14.09 -7.67 -13.37
N PHE A 14 14.23 -6.61 -14.17
CA PHE A 14 13.68 -5.29 -13.85
C PHE A 14 12.17 -5.36 -13.61
N ARG A 15 11.40 -5.96 -14.54
CA ARG A 15 9.94 -6.01 -14.43
C ARG A 15 9.46 -6.88 -13.27
N SER A 16 10.13 -8.01 -13.02
CA SER A 16 9.79 -8.91 -11.90
C SER A 16 10.01 -8.21 -10.56
N ILE A 17 11.15 -7.53 -10.39
CA ILE A 17 11.48 -6.81 -9.16
C ILE A 17 10.64 -5.56 -9.01
N LEU A 18 10.37 -4.83 -10.10
CA LEU A 18 9.45 -3.68 -10.11
C LEU A 18 8.07 -4.09 -9.61
N PHE A 19 7.52 -5.20 -10.12
CA PHE A 19 6.22 -5.69 -9.66
C PHE A 19 6.23 -6.04 -8.16
N ALA A 20 7.29 -6.71 -7.70
CA ALA A 20 7.46 -7.00 -6.28
C ALA A 20 7.60 -5.73 -5.42
N LEU A 21 8.27 -4.68 -5.89
CA LEU A 21 8.37 -3.39 -5.21
C LEU A 21 7.03 -2.65 -5.16
N CYS A 22 6.25 -2.67 -6.25
CA CYS A 22 4.90 -2.12 -6.26
C CYS A 22 3.98 -2.86 -5.27
N TYR A 23 4.08 -4.20 -5.23
CA TYR A 23 3.35 -5.01 -4.25
C TYR A 23 3.78 -4.72 -2.82
N PHE A 24 5.09 -4.66 -2.57
CA PHE A 24 5.65 -4.27 -1.27
C PHE A 24 5.11 -2.91 -0.83
N HIS A 25 5.16 -1.89 -1.69
CA HIS A 25 4.65 -0.55 -1.39
C HIS A 25 3.15 -0.58 -1.06
N ALA A 26 2.35 -1.29 -1.86
CA ALA A 26 0.93 -1.47 -1.60
C ALA A 26 0.68 -2.16 -0.25
N VAL A 27 1.45 -3.19 0.10
CA VAL A 27 1.33 -3.89 1.37
C VAL A 27 1.64 -2.96 2.55
N VAL A 28 2.78 -2.27 2.54
CA VAL A 28 3.18 -1.42 3.67
C VAL A 28 2.26 -0.21 3.87
N ALA A 29 1.75 0.38 2.77
CA ALA A 29 0.81 1.49 2.81
C ALA A 29 -0.56 1.04 3.35
N GLU A 30 -1.13 -0.03 2.79
CA GLU A 30 -2.44 -0.55 3.18
C GLU A 30 -2.46 -1.13 4.58
N ARG A 31 -1.33 -1.70 5.03
CA ARG A 31 -1.24 -2.33 6.35
C ARG A 31 -1.55 -1.36 7.49
N ARG A 32 -1.42 -0.03 7.29
CA ARG A 32 -1.85 1.01 8.24
C ARG A 32 -3.33 0.92 8.63
N LYS A 33 -4.21 0.37 7.78
CA LYS A 33 -5.65 0.24 8.09
C LYS A 33 -5.96 -0.73 9.24
N PHE A 34 -5.03 -1.62 9.56
CA PHE A 34 -5.16 -2.57 10.68
C PHE A 34 -4.66 -1.97 12.01
N GLY A 35 -4.40 -0.67 12.07
CA GLY A 35 -3.96 0.02 13.28
C GLY A 35 -2.69 -0.61 13.87
N PRO A 36 -2.61 -0.78 15.21
CA PRO A 36 -1.46 -1.37 15.88
C PRO A 36 -1.11 -2.80 15.46
N GLN A 37 -2.05 -3.56 14.88
CA GLN A 37 -1.76 -4.90 14.35
C GLN A 37 -1.02 -4.83 13.01
N GLY A 38 -1.18 -3.73 12.29
CA GLY A 38 -0.46 -3.45 11.06
C GLY A 38 0.92 -2.87 11.33
N TRP A 39 0.94 -1.72 11.99
CA TRP A 39 2.15 -0.97 12.37
C TRP A 39 1.98 -0.42 13.79
N ASN A 40 3.03 -0.45 14.60
CA ASN A 40 2.98 0.14 15.95
C ASN A 40 2.76 1.66 15.89
N ARG A 41 3.26 2.33 14.84
CA ARG A 41 3.03 3.76 14.58
C ARG A 41 2.57 4.05 13.15
N PRO A 42 1.81 5.13 12.92
CA PRO A 42 1.37 5.50 11.57
C PRO A 42 2.51 6.17 10.78
N TYR A 43 3.22 5.39 9.97
CA TYR A 43 4.29 5.91 9.11
C TYR A 43 3.75 6.49 7.79
N PRO A 44 4.28 7.63 7.31
CA PRO A 44 3.81 8.29 6.10
C PRO A 44 4.52 7.78 4.83
N PHE A 45 4.35 6.50 4.50
CA PHE A 45 4.90 5.96 3.24
C PHE A 45 4.25 6.63 2.02
N SER A 46 5.08 7.05 1.07
CA SER A 46 4.67 7.84 -0.08
C SER A 46 5.06 7.18 -1.41
N THR A 47 4.39 7.57 -2.50
CA THR A 47 4.79 7.15 -3.85
C THR A 47 6.18 7.66 -4.23
N GLY A 48 6.69 8.70 -3.54
CA GLY A 48 8.06 9.17 -3.68
C GLY A 48 9.08 8.10 -3.28
N ASP A 49 8.83 7.38 -2.19
CA ASP A 49 9.70 6.30 -1.71
C ASP A 49 9.79 5.17 -2.75
N LEU A 50 8.66 4.81 -3.37
CA LEU A 50 8.60 3.84 -4.46
C LEU A 50 9.34 4.34 -5.70
N THR A 51 9.11 5.58 -6.13
CA THR A 51 9.71 6.16 -7.35
C THR A 51 11.24 6.19 -7.25
N ILE A 52 11.76 6.58 -6.07
CA ILE A 52 13.21 6.57 -5.84
C ILE A 52 13.73 5.13 -5.80
N SER A 53 13.01 4.20 -5.16
CA SER A 53 13.38 2.78 -5.14
C SER A 53 13.47 2.17 -6.54
N VAL A 54 12.53 2.51 -7.43
CA VAL A 54 12.54 2.07 -8.85
C VAL A 54 13.70 2.70 -9.61
N SER A 55 14.00 3.97 -9.34
CA SER A 55 15.16 4.65 -9.95
C SER A 55 16.48 4.00 -9.52
N VAL A 56 16.61 3.62 -8.24
CA VAL A 56 17.76 2.85 -7.73
C VAL A 56 17.86 1.50 -8.43
N LEU A 57 16.75 0.75 -8.50
CA LEU A 57 16.71 -0.55 -9.20
C LEU A 57 17.21 -0.41 -10.66
N HIS A 58 16.68 0.56 -11.40
CA HIS A 58 17.07 0.81 -12.78
C HIS A 58 18.57 1.07 -12.91
N ASN A 59 19.12 1.96 -12.09
CA ASN A 59 20.55 2.30 -12.10
C ASN A 59 21.43 1.10 -11.78
N TYR A 60 21.03 0.25 -10.82
CA TYR A 60 21.78 -0.94 -10.44
C TYR A 60 21.81 -1.99 -11.56
N LEU A 61 20.68 -2.25 -12.21
CA LEU A 61 20.61 -3.22 -13.30
C LEU A 61 21.30 -2.74 -14.58
N GLN A 62 21.42 -1.43 -14.77
CA GLN A 62 22.26 -0.87 -15.84
C GLN A 62 23.76 -0.99 -15.55
N ALA A 63 24.17 -0.86 -14.28
CA ALA A 63 25.57 -0.88 -13.87
C ALA A 63 26.13 -2.29 -13.65
N SER A 64 25.28 -3.31 -13.46
CA SER A 64 25.69 -4.68 -13.11
C SER A 64 24.97 -5.72 -13.95
N SER A 65 25.67 -6.80 -14.32
CA SER A 65 25.10 -7.97 -15.00
C SER A 65 24.34 -8.92 -14.06
N LYS A 66 24.46 -8.71 -12.74
CA LYS A 66 23.78 -9.52 -11.71
C LYS A 66 22.98 -8.62 -10.80
N VAL A 67 21.79 -9.11 -10.40
CA VAL A 67 20.93 -8.45 -9.41
C VAL A 67 21.57 -8.52 -8.02
N PRO A 68 21.91 -7.39 -7.38
CA PRO A 68 22.41 -7.36 -6.01
C PRO A 68 21.24 -7.32 -5.02
N TYR A 69 20.67 -8.48 -4.74
CA TYR A 69 19.47 -8.62 -3.90
C TYR A 69 19.64 -7.99 -2.52
N ASP A 70 20.76 -8.24 -1.84
CA ASP A 70 20.99 -7.76 -0.48
C ASP A 70 21.12 -6.23 -0.41
N ASP A 71 21.86 -5.63 -1.36
CA ASP A 71 22.00 -4.18 -1.45
C ASP A 71 20.65 -3.53 -1.76
N LEU A 72 19.87 -4.11 -2.66
CA LEU A 72 18.54 -3.58 -3.00
C LEU A 72 17.60 -3.64 -1.79
N ARG A 73 17.54 -4.76 -1.08
CA ARG A 73 16.74 -4.90 0.15
C ARG A 73 17.20 -3.89 1.21
N TYR A 74 18.50 -3.70 1.37
CA TYR A 74 19.04 -2.74 2.32
C TYR A 74 18.66 -1.30 1.96
N LEU A 75 18.86 -0.88 0.70
CA LEU A 75 18.53 0.47 0.26
C LEU A 75 17.02 0.75 0.40
N VAL A 76 16.17 -0.17 -0.04
CA VAL A 76 14.72 0.02 0.03
C VAL A 76 14.24 -0.06 1.50
N GLY A 77 14.66 -1.08 2.24
CA GLY A 77 14.17 -1.37 3.58
C GLY A 77 14.73 -0.48 4.67
N GLU A 78 16.04 -0.22 4.67
CA GLU A 78 16.71 0.52 5.74
C GLU A 78 16.80 2.02 5.45
N ILE A 79 16.94 2.41 4.18
CA ILE A 79 17.13 3.82 3.80
C ILE A 79 15.81 4.46 3.37
N MET A 80 15.15 3.95 2.33
CA MET A 80 13.95 4.59 1.78
C MET A 80 12.76 4.47 2.76
N TYR A 81 12.31 3.25 3.05
CA TYR A 81 11.18 3.02 3.96
C TYR A 81 11.63 3.10 5.42
N GLY A 82 12.80 2.57 5.74
CA GLY A 82 13.37 2.60 7.08
C GLY A 82 13.69 4.00 7.61
N GLY A 83 13.82 5.01 6.74
CA GLY A 83 13.94 6.41 7.16
C GLY A 83 12.69 6.94 7.87
N HIS A 84 11.51 6.36 7.59
CA HIS A 84 10.25 6.72 8.25
C HIS A 84 10.01 5.94 9.54
N ILE A 85 10.58 4.74 9.65
CA ILE A 85 10.27 3.78 10.71
C ILE A 85 11.14 4.03 11.93
N THR A 86 10.48 4.32 13.05
CA THR A 86 11.13 4.64 14.34
C THR A 86 11.13 3.49 15.34
N ASP A 87 10.32 2.46 15.12
CA ASP A 87 10.21 1.29 16.01
C ASP A 87 11.01 0.11 15.44
N ASP A 88 11.81 -0.55 16.29
CA ASP A 88 12.72 -1.62 15.85
C ASP A 88 11.98 -2.87 15.36
N TRP A 89 10.80 -3.17 15.93
CA TRP A 89 9.99 -4.31 15.50
C TRP A 89 9.33 -4.05 14.16
N ASP A 90 8.81 -2.84 13.96
CA ASP A 90 8.31 -2.40 12.66
C ASP A 90 9.43 -2.37 11.61
N ARG A 91 10.66 -1.97 11.99
CA ARG A 91 11.82 -1.97 11.09
C ARG A 91 12.18 -3.38 10.66
N ARG A 92 12.19 -4.33 11.60
CA ARG A 92 12.38 -5.76 11.32
C ARG A 92 11.29 -6.30 10.40
N LEU A 93 10.03 -5.97 10.66
CA LEU A 93 8.90 -6.37 9.81
C LEU A 93 9.07 -5.88 8.36
N CYS A 94 9.43 -4.61 8.18
CA CYS A 94 9.70 -4.02 6.87
C CYS A 94 10.80 -4.79 6.11
N ARG A 95 11.90 -5.12 6.80
CA ARG A 95 12.99 -5.93 6.23
C ARG A 95 12.53 -7.33 5.82
N THR A 96 11.76 -8.00 6.69
CA THR A 96 11.25 -9.35 6.42
C THR A 96 10.37 -9.40 5.17
N TYR A 97 9.56 -8.37 4.91
CA TYR A 97 8.82 -8.30 3.65
C TYR A 97 9.73 -8.28 2.42
N LEU A 98 10.81 -7.51 2.45
CA LEU A 98 11.73 -7.42 1.32
C LEU A 98 12.54 -8.71 1.15
N GLU A 99 12.89 -9.39 2.24
CA GLU A 99 13.50 -10.72 2.21
C GLU A 99 12.57 -11.75 1.54
N GLU A 100 11.27 -11.70 1.84
CA GLU A 100 10.29 -12.62 1.25
C GLU A 100 9.93 -12.31 -0.20
N PHE A 101 9.79 -11.03 -0.56
CA PHE A 101 9.33 -10.62 -1.88
C PHE A 101 10.43 -10.47 -2.92
N ILE A 102 11.66 -10.10 -2.52
CA ILE A 102 12.75 -9.84 -3.46
C ILE A 102 13.84 -10.86 -3.17
N LYS A 103 13.86 -11.98 -3.87
CA LYS A 103 14.84 -13.06 -3.65
C LYS A 103 15.21 -13.77 -4.96
N PRO A 104 16.40 -14.40 -5.05
CA PRO A 104 16.86 -15.02 -6.29
C PRO A 104 15.85 -15.97 -6.94
N GLU A 105 15.12 -16.71 -6.11
CA GLU A 105 14.10 -17.70 -6.49
C GLU A 105 12.91 -17.07 -7.24
N MET A 106 12.73 -15.75 -7.14
CA MET A 106 11.64 -15.06 -7.82
C MET A 106 11.72 -15.15 -9.36
N LEU A 107 12.93 -15.31 -9.90
CA LEU A 107 13.14 -15.42 -11.35
C LEU A 107 12.91 -16.83 -11.90
N GLU A 108 12.79 -17.81 -11.00
CA GLU A 108 12.52 -19.23 -11.29
C GLU A 108 11.01 -19.50 -11.47
N GLY A 109 10.16 -18.52 -11.14
CA GLY A 109 8.71 -18.56 -11.40
C GLY A 109 7.87 -19.22 -10.30
N GLU A 110 8.48 -19.58 -9.18
CA GLU A 110 7.80 -20.28 -8.08
C GLU A 110 7.32 -19.33 -6.95
N LEU A 111 7.68 -18.05 -7.03
CA LEU A 111 7.35 -17.09 -5.97
C LEU A 111 5.88 -16.65 -6.03
N CYS A 112 5.18 -16.83 -4.91
CA CYS A 112 3.88 -16.21 -4.65
C CYS A 112 4.05 -15.02 -3.70
N LEU A 113 3.54 -13.85 -4.10
CA LEU A 113 3.56 -12.63 -3.29
C LEU A 113 2.53 -12.69 -2.15
N ALA A 114 1.43 -13.41 -2.38
CA ALA A 114 0.46 -13.79 -1.37
C ALA A 114 -0.16 -15.16 -1.71
N PRO A 115 -0.86 -15.81 -0.76
CA PRO A 115 -1.58 -17.05 -1.05
C PRO A 115 -2.53 -16.86 -2.23
N GLY A 116 -2.30 -17.62 -3.32
CA GLY A 116 -3.09 -17.53 -4.55
C GLY A 116 -2.74 -16.37 -5.47
N PHE A 117 -1.65 -15.64 -5.22
CA PHE A 117 -1.18 -14.54 -6.07
C PHE A 117 0.30 -14.75 -6.47
N PRO A 118 0.55 -15.46 -7.59
CA PRO A 118 1.89 -15.66 -8.10
C PRO A 118 2.52 -14.35 -8.60
N LEU A 119 3.85 -14.30 -8.67
CA LEU A 119 4.54 -13.21 -9.35
C LEU A 119 4.27 -13.34 -10.86
N PRO A 120 3.76 -12.29 -11.55
CA PRO A 120 3.55 -12.36 -12.99
C PRO A 120 4.87 -12.46 -13.74
N GLY A 121 4.83 -13.13 -14.89
CA GLY A 121 5.95 -13.14 -15.84
C GLY A 121 6.17 -11.79 -16.52
N ASN A 122 7.01 -11.78 -17.55
CA ASN A 122 7.20 -10.59 -18.37
C ASN A 122 5.94 -10.32 -19.21
N MET A 123 5.23 -9.23 -18.93
CA MET A 123 4.02 -8.79 -19.63
C MET A 123 4.17 -7.33 -20.05
N ASP A 124 3.31 -6.89 -20.97
CA ASP A 124 3.16 -5.48 -21.28
C ASP A 124 2.34 -4.76 -20.19
N TYR A 125 2.30 -3.42 -20.26
CA TYR A 125 1.56 -2.60 -19.31
C TYR A 125 0.10 -3.05 -19.15
N ASN A 126 -0.61 -3.25 -20.27
CA ASN A 126 -2.00 -3.69 -20.25
C ASN A 126 -2.14 -5.11 -19.70
N GLY A 127 -1.19 -6.00 -20.01
CA GLY A 127 -1.11 -7.34 -19.46
C GLY A 127 -1.00 -7.35 -17.94
N TYR A 128 -0.19 -6.48 -17.34
CA TYR A 128 -0.11 -6.37 -15.87
C TYR A 128 -1.44 -5.90 -15.26
N HIS A 129 -2.13 -4.94 -15.88
CA HIS A 129 -3.44 -4.49 -15.41
C HIS A 129 -4.48 -5.59 -15.45
N GLN A 130 -4.52 -6.36 -16.54
CA GLN A 130 -5.43 -7.50 -16.70
C GLN A 130 -5.08 -8.62 -15.71
N TYR A 131 -3.79 -8.90 -15.53
CA TYR A 131 -3.32 -9.87 -14.53
C TYR A 131 -3.76 -9.51 -13.12
N ILE A 132 -3.62 -8.25 -12.71
CA ILE A 132 -4.09 -7.77 -11.40
C ILE A 132 -5.61 -7.90 -11.30
N ASP A 133 -6.35 -7.77 -12.40
CA ASP A 133 -7.79 -7.96 -12.40
C ASP A 133 -8.22 -9.41 -12.17
N ASP A 134 -7.53 -10.33 -12.84
CA ASP A 134 -7.92 -11.75 -12.91
C ASP A 134 -7.30 -12.59 -11.79
N ALA A 135 -6.03 -12.33 -11.43
CA ALA A 135 -5.26 -13.16 -10.52
C ALA A 135 -5.28 -12.68 -9.07
N LEU A 136 -5.50 -11.39 -8.81
CA LEU A 136 -5.51 -10.88 -7.43
C LEU A 136 -6.77 -11.38 -6.69
N PRO A 137 -6.63 -12.13 -5.59
CA PRO A 137 -7.78 -12.63 -4.86
C PRO A 137 -8.54 -11.47 -4.18
N PRO A 138 -9.79 -11.73 -3.73
CA PRO A 138 -10.54 -10.77 -2.93
C PRO A 138 -9.72 -10.28 -1.75
N GLU A 139 -9.93 -9.01 -1.40
CA GLU A 139 -9.17 -8.36 -0.34
C GLU A 139 -9.32 -9.12 0.98
N SER A 140 -8.18 -9.48 1.57
CA SER A 140 -8.11 -10.25 2.81
C SER A 140 -6.83 -9.88 3.57
N PRO A 141 -6.79 -9.99 4.91
CA PRO A 141 -5.56 -9.78 5.69
C PRO A 141 -4.37 -10.60 5.19
N TYR A 142 -4.60 -11.75 4.55
CA TYR A 142 -3.54 -12.59 3.98
C TYR A 142 -2.70 -11.86 2.91
N LEU A 143 -3.29 -10.97 2.11
CA LEU A 143 -2.54 -10.17 1.14
C LEU A 143 -1.47 -9.32 1.81
N TYR A 144 -1.73 -8.92 3.05
CA TYR A 144 -0.83 -8.10 3.84
C TYR A 144 0.02 -8.92 4.80
N GLY A 145 0.05 -10.26 4.71
CA GLY A 145 0.77 -11.10 5.68
C GLY A 145 0.20 -11.00 7.10
N LEU A 146 -1.10 -10.76 7.24
CA LEU A 146 -1.82 -10.75 8.52
C LEU A 146 -2.72 -11.98 8.65
N HIS A 147 -2.96 -12.39 9.90
CA HIS A 147 -3.94 -13.41 10.21
C HIS A 147 -5.37 -12.87 9.97
N PRO A 148 -6.33 -13.69 9.48
CA PRO A 148 -7.72 -13.27 9.23
C PRO A 148 -8.41 -12.56 10.39
N ASN A 149 -8.06 -12.89 11.63
CA ASN A 149 -8.61 -12.21 12.82
C ASN A 149 -8.35 -10.69 12.84
N ALA A 150 -7.34 -10.19 12.12
CA ALA A 150 -7.10 -8.76 11.98
C ALA A 150 -8.28 -8.04 11.28
N GLU A 151 -9.03 -8.76 10.45
CA GLU A 151 -10.23 -8.24 9.79
C GLU A 151 -11.34 -7.92 10.79
N ILE A 152 -11.48 -8.69 11.86
CA ILE A 152 -12.55 -8.48 12.86
C ILE A 152 -12.41 -7.09 13.49
N GLY A 153 -11.19 -6.74 13.95
CA GLY A 153 -10.92 -5.44 14.57
C GLY A 153 -11.06 -4.28 13.59
N PHE A 154 -10.62 -4.47 12.34
CA PHE A 154 -10.77 -3.49 11.26
C PHE A 154 -12.24 -3.23 10.92
N LEU A 155 -13.02 -4.28 10.69
CA LEU A 155 -14.44 -4.16 10.34
C LEU A 155 -15.28 -3.60 11.49
N THR A 156 -14.96 -3.95 12.73
CA THR A 156 -15.62 -3.40 13.93
C THR A 156 -15.43 -1.88 14.00
N GLN A 157 -14.18 -1.40 13.94
CA GLN A 157 -13.87 0.04 13.96
C GLN A 157 -14.51 0.77 12.76
N ARG A 158 -14.48 0.16 11.57
CA ARG A 158 -15.13 0.73 10.39
C ARG A 158 -16.65 0.85 10.56
N SER A 159 -17.28 -0.17 11.13
CA SER A 159 -18.71 -0.17 11.44
C SER A 159 -19.07 0.91 12.46
N GLU A 160 -18.31 1.01 13.56
CA GLU A 160 -18.49 2.05 14.59
C GLU A 160 -18.36 3.45 14.01
N ARG A 161 -17.37 3.69 13.14
CA ARG A 161 -17.18 4.98 12.47
C ARG A 161 -18.38 5.30 11.56
N LEU A 162 -18.84 4.33 10.78
CA LEU A 162 -20.02 4.51 9.92
C LEU A 162 -21.26 4.85 10.74
N LEU A 163 -21.51 4.12 11.83
CA LEU A 163 -22.64 4.38 12.73
C LEU A 163 -22.54 5.77 13.37
N ARG A 164 -21.34 6.18 13.82
CA ARG A 164 -21.11 7.53 14.36
C ARG A 164 -21.41 8.61 13.32
N THR A 165 -20.92 8.45 12.08
CA THR A 165 -21.21 9.39 11.00
C THR A 165 -22.71 9.46 10.69
N VAL A 166 -23.43 8.33 10.72
CA VAL A 166 -24.89 8.34 10.53
C VAL A 166 -25.60 9.07 11.68
N LEU A 167 -25.17 8.87 12.92
CA LEU A 167 -25.71 9.59 14.09
C LEU A 167 -25.43 11.09 14.02
N GLU A 168 -24.26 11.50 13.55
CA GLU A 168 -23.91 12.91 13.33
C GLU A 168 -24.75 13.58 12.24
N LEU A 169 -25.23 12.80 11.26
CA LEU A 169 -26.14 13.26 10.22
C LEU A 169 -27.61 13.36 10.68
N GLN A 170 -27.94 12.81 11.85
CA GLN A 170 -29.30 12.88 12.38
C GLN A 170 -29.65 14.35 12.67
N PRO A 171 -30.81 14.86 12.20
CA PRO A 171 -31.28 16.18 12.59
C PRO A 171 -31.42 16.20 14.11
N ARG A 172 -30.68 17.08 14.76
CA ARG A 172 -30.88 17.34 16.19
C ARG A 172 -32.20 18.08 16.29
N ASP A 173 -33.26 17.39 16.68
CA ASP A 173 -34.52 18.05 17.01
C ASP A 173 -34.19 19.12 18.05
N SER A 174 -34.40 20.38 17.66
CA SER A 174 -34.21 21.55 18.48
C SER A 174 -35.28 21.57 19.57
N SER A 175 -35.09 20.77 20.62
CA SER A 175 -35.71 21.06 21.89
C SER A 175 -35.07 22.35 22.41
N THR A 176 -35.86 23.43 22.31
CA THR A 176 -35.68 24.78 22.87
C THR A 176 -34.69 25.74 22.18
N GLY A 177 -35.24 26.80 21.57
CA GLY A 177 -34.61 28.12 21.48
C GLY A 177 -34.26 28.58 20.06
N GLN A 178 -34.91 29.68 19.63
CA GLN A 178 -34.66 30.40 18.38
C GLN A 178 -33.17 30.72 18.16
N GLY A 179 -32.65 30.44 16.97
CA GLY A 179 -31.37 31.00 16.52
C GLY A 179 -30.66 30.17 15.44
N ALA A 180 -30.85 30.57 14.18
CA ALA A 180 -30.01 30.28 13.01
C ALA A 180 -29.62 28.80 12.77
N LEU A 181 -30.46 28.08 12.03
CA LEU A 181 -30.08 26.86 11.31
C LEU A 181 -29.09 27.24 10.19
N GLY A 182 -27.80 27.00 10.41
CA GLY A 182 -26.84 26.83 9.32
C GLY A 182 -27.30 25.65 8.46
N THR A 183 -27.42 25.87 7.15
CA THR A 183 -27.97 24.88 6.21
C THR A 183 -27.16 23.60 6.25
N ARG A 184 -27.82 22.46 5.94
CA ARG A 184 -27.23 21.11 5.86
C ARG A 184 -25.86 21.06 5.17
N GLU A 185 -25.64 21.94 4.19
CA GLU A 185 -24.39 22.09 3.45
C GLU A 185 -23.22 22.65 4.28
N GLU A 186 -23.51 23.52 5.25
CA GLU A 186 -22.51 24.12 6.14
C GLU A 186 -22.03 23.10 7.18
N MET A 187 -22.92 22.27 7.70
CA MET A 187 -22.56 21.16 8.60
C MET A 187 -21.71 20.09 7.90
N VAL A 188 -22.03 19.79 6.63
CA VAL A 188 -21.22 18.91 5.76
C VAL A 188 -19.84 19.52 5.47
N ARG A 189 -19.71 20.84 5.33
CA ARG A 189 -18.41 21.52 5.20
C ARG A 189 -17.59 21.51 6.50
N VAL A 190 -18.23 21.70 7.65
CA VAL A 190 -17.56 21.64 8.95
C VAL A 190 -17.02 20.25 9.24
N LEU A 191 -17.79 19.19 8.95
CA LEU A 191 -17.31 17.80 9.05
C LEU A 191 -16.14 17.49 8.10
N ARG A 192 -16.02 18.23 6.99
CA ARG A 192 -14.89 18.16 6.06
C ARG A 192 -13.66 18.93 6.55
N GLY A 193 -13.84 19.90 7.45
CA GLY A 193 -12.79 20.79 7.97
C GLY A 193 -12.31 20.48 9.39
N SER A 194 -13.08 19.72 10.19
CA SER A 194 -12.69 19.25 11.52
C SER A 194 -12.05 17.86 11.52
N GLY A 195 -11.72 17.33 10.34
CA GLY A 195 -10.85 16.18 10.20
C GLY A 195 -9.45 16.53 10.70
N ASP A 196 -9.03 15.80 11.73
CA ASP A 196 -7.62 15.55 12.04
C ASP A 196 -6.71 15.70 10.81
N PRO A 197 -5.60 16.46 10.85
CA PRO A 197 -4.69 16.61 9.71
C PRO A 197 -4.00 15.30 9.25
N GLY A 198 -4.38 14.14 9.81
CA GLY A 198 -3.99 12.80 9.36
C GLY A 198 -5.07 12.01 8.60
N GLY A 199 -6.22 12.62 8.29
CA GLY A 199 -7.39 11.92 7.75
C GLY A 199 -7.80 12.35 6.35
N ASP A 200 -6.96 12.11 5.34
CA ASP A 200 -7.44 12.09 3.95
C ASP A 200 -8.63 11.13 3.84
N ALA A 201 -9.67 11.59 3.15
CA ALA A 201 -10.80 10.73 2.81
C ALA A 201 -10.28 9.44 2.19
N PRO A 202 -10.68 8.24 2.65
CA PRO A 202 -10.27 7.05 1.94
C PRO A 202 -11.10 7.05 0.66
N LEU A 203 -10.50 7.54 -0.43
CA LEU A 203 -10.53 6.75 -1.65
C LEU A 203 -10.29 5.30 -1.18
N VAL A 204 -11.10 4.36 -1.64
CA VAL A 204 -10.89 2.94 -1.34
C VAL A 204 -9.60 2.54 -2.05
N GLN A 205 -8.47 2.95 -1.47
CA GLN A 205 -7.16 2.37 -1.69
C GLN A 205 -7.29 1.01 -1.01
N ASN A 206 -7.44 0.01 -1.86
CA ASN A 206 -7.24 -1.37 -1.49
C ASN A 206 -5.98 -1.86 -2.20
N ALA A 207 -5.49 -3.06 -1.88
CA ALA A 207 -4.30 -3.60 -2.54
C ALA A 207 -4.42 -3.55 -4.08
N LYS A 208 -5.63 -3.77 -4.62
CA LYS A 208 -5.91 -3.71 -6.06
C LYS A 208 -5.75 -2.30 -6.62
N PHE A 209 -6.32 -1.29 -5.97
CA PHE A 209 -6.21 0.11 -6.35
C PHE A 209 -4.76 0.59 -6.18
N SER A 210 -4.12 0.29 -5.06
CA SER A 210 -2.73 0.65 -4.80
C SER A 210 -1.78 -0.03 -5.79
N LEU A 211 -1.97 -1.30 -6.13
CA LEU A 211 -1.18 -1.97 -7.17
C LEU A 211 -1.37 -1.35 -8.55
N LYS A 212 -2.63 -1.08 -8.95
CA LYS A 212 -2.94 -0.46 -10.25
C LYS A 212 -2.52 1.00 -10.34
N PHE A 213 -2.58 1.73 -9.24
CA PHE A 213 -2.22 3.15 -9.18
C PHE A 213 -0.71 3.36 -9.09
N ASN A 214 0.03 2.41 -8.52
CA ASN A 214 1.48 2.46 -8.46
C ASN A 214 2.16 1.85 -9.72
N PHE A 215 1.40 1.15 -10.58
CA PHE A 215 1.79 0.83 -11.96
C PHE A 215 1.40 1.97 -12.91
N ILE A 216 2.19 3.08 -12.93
CA ILE A 216 2.01 4.24 -13.84
C ILE A 216 3.37 4.87 -14.20
#